data_AF-A0AAW6DTD6-F1
#
_entry.id   AF-A0AAW6DTD6-F1
#
_cell.length_a   1.000
_cell.length_b   1.000
_cell.length_c   1.000
_cell.angle_alpha   90.00
_cell.angle_beta   90.00
_cell.angle_gamma   90.00
#
_symmetry.space_group_name_H-M   'P 1'
#
loop_
_entity.id
_entity.type
_entity.pdbx_description
1 polymer ?
#
loop_
_entity_poly.entity_id
_entity_poly.type
_entity_poly.pdbx_seq_one_letter_code
_entity_poly.pdbx_strand_id
1 'polypeptide(L)'
;MLKVINTYKCKDGRVRAYCRDKNNKAKVISYPRILMEESLGRPLEPYEDVHHVDKDTDNNSMGNLEIINHGVHQKLHASKYFDKQAICEVCKKPFIWTSERQRLYYIDLRRGRHRIISCSRECSGRYGRQEQLGRDPLAECGLNGET
;
A
#
# COMPACT_ATOMS: atom_id res chain seq x y z
N MET A 1 7.89 -24.97 -23.71
CA MET A 1 8.29 -24.68 -22.32
C MET A 1 9.41 -23.66 -22.33
N LEU A 2 9.42 -22.74 -21.36
CA LEU A 2 10.55 -21.86 -21.14
C LEU A 2 11.67 -22.65 -20.47
N LYS A 3 12.90 -22.53 -20.96
CA LYS A 3 14.06 -23.13 -20.32
C LYS A 3 14.71 -22.09 -19.41
N VAL A 4 14.77 -22.37 -18.12
CA VAL A 4 15.54 -21.56 -17.16
C VAL A 4 17.03 -21.76 -17.43
N ILE A 5 17.76 -20.65 -17.60
CA ILE A 5 19.21 -20.67 -17.83
C ILE A 5 19.95 -20.28 -16.56
N ASN A 6 19.47 -19.24 -15.87
CA ASN A 6 20.06 -18.77 -14.62
C ASN A 6 19.01 -18.06 -13.76
N THR A 7 19.22 -18.05 -12.45
CA THR A 7 18.45 -17.28 -11.46
C THR A 7 19.34 -16.28 -10.75
N TYR A 8 18.82 -15.10 -10.44
CA TYR A 8 19.57 -14.07 -9.74
C TYR A 8 18.66 -13.20 -8.88
N LYS A 9 19.21 -12.69 -7.77
CA LYS A 9 18.52 -11.78 -6.86
C LYS A 9 18.66 -10.35 -7.36
N CYS A 10 17.54 -9.65 -7.50
CA CYS A 10 17.49 -8.26 -7.93
C CYS A 10 17.69 -7.30 -6.75
N LYS A 11 17.95 -6.01 -7.04
CA LYS A 11 18.12 -4.96 -6.01
C LYS A 11 16.89 -4.79 -5.10
N ASP A 12 15.70 -5.17 -5.60
CA ASP A 12 14.44 -5.15 -4.84
C ASP A 12 14.25 -6.40 -3.95
N GLY A 13 15.27 -7.25 -3.82
CA GLY A 13 15.25 -8.48 -3.03
C GLY A 13 14.60 -9.68 -3.73
N ARG A 14 13.94 -9.50 -4.89
CA ARG A 14 13.21 -10.58 -5.57
C ARG A 14 14.13 -11.42 -6.44
N VAL A 15 13.89 -12.74 -6.45
CA VAL A 15 14.58 -13.66 -7.35
C VAL A 15 13.89 -13.68 -8.72
N ARG A 16 14.69 -13.49 -9.78
CA ARG A 16 14.24 -13.58 -11.18
C ARG A 16 15.05 -14.62 -11.93
N ALA A 17 14.44 -15.20 -12.95
CA ALA A 17 15.05 -16.19 -13.81
C ALA A 17 15.21 -15.63 -15.23
N TYR A 18 16.43 -15.74 -15.76
CA TYR A 18 16.71 -15.55 -17.17
C TYR A 18 16.36 -16.85 -17.90
N CYS A 19 15.40 -16.76 -18.81
CA CYS A 19 14.82 -17.89 -19.52
C CYS A 19 14.93 -17.71 -21.04
N ARG A 20 14.92 -18.81 -21.78
CA ARG A 20 14.74 -18.81 -23.24
C ARG A 20 13.55 -19.64 -23.67
N ASP A 21 12.84 -19.17 -24.67
CA ASP A 21 11.77 -19.92 -25.31
C ASP A 21 12.29 -20.87 -26.41
N LYS A 22 11.36 -21.61 -27.04
CA LYS A 22 11.66 -22.53 -28.15
C LYS A 22 12.28 -21.87 -29.38
N ASN A 23 12.06 -20.56 -29.55
CA ASN A 23 12.61 -19.77 -30.65
C ASN A 23 13.92 -19.06 -30.24
N ASN A 24 14.52 -19.47 -29.12
CA ASN A 24 15.74 -18.89 -28.56
C ASN A 24 15.59 -17.42 -28.13
N LYS A 25 14.35 -16.91 -28.00
CA LYS A 25 14.09 -15.56 -27.52
C LYS A 25 14.21 -15.53 -26.00
N ALA A 26 14.99 -14.58 -25.52
CA ALA A 26 15.22 -14.38 -24.09
C ALA A 26 14.05 -13.66 -23.42
N LYS A 27 13.72 -14.08 -22.19
CA LYS A 27 12.77 -13.42 -21.30
C LYS A 27 13.28 -13.49 -19.86
N VAL A 28 12.99 -12.46 -19.07
CA VAL A 28 13.23 -12.45 -17.63
C VAL A 28 11.88 -12.56 -16.93
N ILE A 29 11.73 -13.55 -16.07
CA ILE A 29 10.46 -13.87 -15.40
C ILE A 29 10.71 -14.00 -13.90
N SER A 30 9.70 -13.72 -13.08
CA SER A 30 9.76 -13.98 -11.64
C SER A 30 10.01 -15.47 -11.37
N TYR A 31 11.00 -15.80 -10.53
CA TYR A 31 11.31 -17.20 -10.25
C TYR A 31 10.15 -17.96 -9.56
N PRO A 32 9.49 -17.41 -8.51
CA PRO A 32 8.29 -18.03 -7.92
C PRO A 32 7.17 -18.32 -8.94
N ARG A 33 7.04 -17.45 -9.96
CA ARG A 33 6.07 -17.68 -11.04
C ARG A 33 6.38 -18.94 -11.83
N ILE A 34 7.65 -19.18 -12.14
CA ILE A 34 8.06 -20.38 -12.89
C ILE A 34 7.78 -21.64 -12.07
N LEU A 35 8.14 -21.64 -10.78
CA LEU A 35 7.87 -22.78 -9.89
C LEU A 35 6.37 -23.11 -9.84
N MET A 36 5.52 -22.09 -9.77
CA MET A 36 4.07 -22.28 -9.75
C MET A 36 3.53 -22.77 -11.11
N GLU A 37 4.01 -22.21 -12.23
CA GLU A 37 3.61 -22.65 -13.58
C GLU A 37 4.03 -24.12 -13.84
N GLU A 38 5.22 -24.53 -13.38
CA GLU A 38 5.69 -25.92 -13.45
C GLU A 38 4.84 -26.86 -12.59
N SER A 39 4.52 -26.44 -11.35
CA SER A 39 3.69 -27.23 -10.45
C SER A 39 2.25 -27.42 -10.96
N LEU A 40 1.70 -26.45 -11.69
CA LEU A 40 0.35 -26.53 -12.24
C LEU A 40 0.29 -27.22 -13.61
N GLY A 41 1.42 -27.31 -14.31
CA GLY A 41 1.48 -27.79 -15.69
C GLY A 41 0.84 -26.82 -16.71
N ARG A 42 0.58 -25.56 -16.33
CA ARG A 42 0.04 -24.52 -17.22
C ARG A 42 0.66 -23.14 -16.91
N PRO A 43 0.73 -22.22 -17.89
CA PRO A 43 1.05 -20.84 -17.59
C PRO A 43 -0.01 -20.21 -16.68
N LEU A 44 0.41 -19.28 -15.81
CA LEU A 44 -0.51 -18.47 -15.03
C LEU A 44 -1.15 -17.42 -15.92
N GLU A 45 -2.41 -17.12 -15.65
CA GLU A 45 -3.16 -16.09 -16.34
C GLU A 45 -2.62 -14.69 -15.99
N PRO A 46 -2.90 -13.65 -16.80
CA PRO A 46 -2.44 -12.29 -16.55
C PRO A 46 -2.95 -11.68 -15.23
N TYR A 47 -4.03 -12.22 -14.67
CA TYR A 47 -4.63 -11.80 -13.40
C TYR A 47 -4.23 -12.67 -12.21
N GLU A 48 -3.39 -13.70 -12.42
CA GLU A 48 -2.86 -14.58 -11.39
C GLU A 48 -1.44 -14.14 -10.99
N ASP A 49 -1.31 -13.67 -9.75
CA ASP A 49 -0.02 -13.33 -9.13
C ASP A 49 0.40 -14.42 -8.14
N VAL A 50 1.72 -14.64 -8.01
CA VAL A 50 2.29 -15.50 -6.97
C VAL A 50 2.62 -14.65 -5.74
N HIS A 51 2.09 -15.04 -4.59
CA HIS A 51 2.29 -14.39 -3.30
C HIS A 51 3.07 -15.30 -2.34
N HIS A 52 4.03 -14.71 -1.62
CA HIS A 52 4.73 -15.35 -0.50
C HIS A 52 3.93 -15.15 0.78
N VAL A 53 3.38 -16.23 1.33
CA VAL A 53 2.50 -16.18 2.52
C VAL A 53 3.23 -15.60 3.74
N ASP A 54 4.49 -15.98 3.95
CA ASP A 54 5.35 -15.48 5.03
C ASP A 54 5.95 -14.09 4.77
N LYS A 55 5.73 -13.52 3.58
CA LYS A 55 6.32 -12.25 3.09
C LYS A 55 7.86 -12.27 2.97
N ASP A 56 8.49 -13.44 3.06
CA ASP A 56 9.91 -13.61 2.80
C ASP A 56 10.12 -14.00 1.33
N THR A 57 10.72 -13.08 0.57
CA THR A 57 10.98 -13.28 -0.87
C THR A 57 12.05 -14.33 -1.16
N ASP A 58 12.83 -14.74 -0.15
CA ASP A 58 13.84 -15.81 -0.28
C ASP A 58 13.23 -17.20 -0.10
N ASN A 59 12.10 -17.33 0.62
CA ASN A 59 11.42 -18.59 0.84
C ASN A 59 10.52 -19.00 -0.36
N ASN A 60 11.13 -19.67 -1.34
CA ASN A 60 10.44 -20.13 -2.55
C ASN A 60 9.90 -21.57 -2.45
N SER A 61 9.68 -22.08 -1.24
CA SER A 61 9.08 -23.40 -1.02
C SER A 61 7.63 -23.41 -1.53
N MET A 62 7.20 -24.45 -2.23
CA MET A 62 5.85 -24.51 -2.82
C MET A 62 4.72 -24.32 -1.79
N GLY A 63 4.89 -24.78 -0.55
CA GLY A 63 3.92 -24.56 0.52
C GLY A 63 3.84 -23.12 1.05
N ASN A 64 4.80 -22.26 0.69
CA ASN A 64 4.83 -20.84 1.04
C ASN A 64 4.33 -19.95 -0.12
N LEU A 65 4.08 -20.53 -1.29
CA LEU A 65 3.62 -19.80 -2.47
C LEU A 65 2.12 -20.06 -2.68
N GLU A 66 1.36 -18.99 -2.85
CA GLU A 66 -0.05 -19.08 -3.23
C GLU A 66 -0.33 -18.25 -4.49
N ILE A 67 -1.35 -18.66 -5.25
CA ILE A 67 -1.87 -17.88 -6.37
C ILE A 67 -3.00 -17.02 -5.86
N ILE A 68 -2.89 -15.72 -6.08
CA ILE A 68 -3.96 -14.79 -5.75
C ILE A 68 -4.27 -13.89 -6.94
N ASN A 69 -5.50 -13.37 -6.96
CA ASN A 69 -5.88 -12.41 -7.97
C ASN A 69 -5.04 -11.12 -7.84
N HIS A 70 -4.59 -10.58 -8.97
CA HIS A 70 -3.79 -9.35 -9.02
C HIS A 70 -4.41 -8.20 -8.21
N GLY A 71 -5.74 -8.01 -8.29
CA GLY A 71 -6.44 -6.96 -7.54
C GLY A 71 -6.40 -7.17 -6.02
N VAL A 72 -6.35 -8.42 -5.56
CA VAL A 72 -6.18 -8.78 -4.14
C VAL A 72 -4.74 -8.56 -3.72
N HIS A 73 -3.77 -9.01 -4.53
CA HIS A 73 -2.35 -8.82 -4.27
C HIS A 73 -1.98 -7.34 -4.12
N GLN A 74 -2.48 -6.49 -5.01
CA GLN A 74 -2.28 -5.05 -4.92
C GLN A 74 -2.87 -4.46 -3.63
N LYS A 75 -4.03 -4.95 -3.17
CA LYS A 75 -4.63 -4.50 -1.89
C LYS A 75 -3.79 -4.93 -0.68
N LEU A 76 -3.21 -6.13 -0.70
CA LEU A 76 -2.33 -6.62 0.38
C LEU A 76 -1.06 -5.75 0.50
N HIS A 77 -0.48 -5.34 -0.63
CA HIS A 77 0.67 -4.42 -0.66
C HIS A 77 0.29 -2.95 -0.47
N ALA A 78 -0.99 -2.61 -0.54
CA ALA A 78 -1.46 -1.22 -0.45
C ALA A 78 -1.58 -0.67 0.99
N SER A 79 -1.10 -1.36 2.03
CA SER A 79 -1.13 -0.82 3.40
C SER A 79 -0.05 0.25 3.63
N LYS A 80 -0.12 1.34 2.86
CA LYS A 80 0.69 2.55 3.07
C LYS A 80 0.41 3.21 4.42
N TYR A 81 -0.76 2.95 5.00
CA TYR A 81 -1.24 3.59 6.22
C TYR A 81 -1.50 2.55 7.29
N PHE A 82 -1.09 2.86 8.52
CA PHE A 82 -1.28 2.06 9.73
C PHE A 82 -1.74 2.98 10.86
N ASP A 83 -2.49 2.44 11.82
CA ASP A 83 -3.02 3.23 12.93
C ASP A 83 -1.87 3.83 13.76
N LYS A 84 -1.92 5.14 13.96
CA LYS A 84 -0.89 5.87 14.72
C LYS A 84 -1.50 7.00 15.52
N GLN A 85 -0.83 7.40 16.60
CA GLN A 85 -1.23 8.58 17.36
C GLN A 85 -0.91 9.86 16.56
N ALA A 86 -1.83 10.80 16.57
CA ALA A 86 -1.66 12.13 16.00
C ALA A 86 -2.25 13.18 16.92
N ILE A 87 -1.80 14.43 16.76
CA ILE A 87 -2.35 15.57 17.48
C ILE A 87 -3.35 16.29 16.58
N CYS A 88 -4.54 16.58 17.09
CA CYS A 88 -5.49 17.41 16.37
C CYS A 88 -4.96 18.84 16.27
N GLU A 89 -4.84 19.39 15.07
CA GLU A 89 -4.37 20.77 14.88
C GLU A 89 -5.37 21.81 15.41
N VAL A 90 -6.66 21.45 15.49
CA VAL A 90 -7.76 22.30 15.95
C VAL A 90 -7.82 22.36 17.48
N CYS A 91 -8.03 21.23 18.15
CA CYS A 91 -8.25 21.18 19.61
C CYS A 91 -7.04 20.69 20.41
N LYS A 92 -5.91 20.41 19.75
CA LYS A 92 -4.64 19.93 20.34
C LYS A 92 -4.70 18.63 21.13
N LYS A 93 -5.84 17.93 21.14
CA LYS A 93 -5.98 16.62 21.79
C LYS A 93 -5.34 15.50 20.96
N PRO A 94 -4.67 14.52 21.59
CA PRO A 94 -4.20 13.33 20.91
C PRO A 94 -5.40 12.48 20.47
N PHE A 95 -5.28 11.83 19.31
CA PHE A 95 -6.27 10.87 18.82
C PHE A 95 -5.63 9.78 17.97
N ILE A 96 -6.34 8.68 17.78
CA ILE A 96 -5.92 7.61 16.87
C ILE A 96 -6.25 8.03 15.44
N TRP A 97 -5.20 8.24 14.64
CA TRP A 97 -5.34 8.48 13.21
C TRP A 97 -5.34 7.14 12.49
N THR A 98 -6.54 6.62 12.26
CA THR A 98 -6.70 5.31 11.62
C THR A 98 -6.15 5.30 10.20
N SER A 99 -5.74 4.13 9.73
CA SER A 99 -5.29 3.89 8.36
C SER A 99 -6.29 4.41 7.30
N GLU A 100 -7.59 4.23 7.54
CA GLU A 100 -8.66 4.75 6.68
C GLU A 100 -8.70 6.28 6.66
N ARG A 101 -8.63 6.93 7.83
CA ARG A 101 -8.63 8.39 7.92
C ARG A 101 -7.38 9.01 7.29
N GLN A 102 -6.24 8.33 7.39
CA GLN A 102 -5.01 8.74 6.69
C GLN A 102 -5.21 8.67 5.17
N ARG A 103 -5.77 7.57 4.67
CA ARG A 103 -6.06 7.40 3.24
C ARG A 103 -6.96 8.52 2.71
N LEU A 104 -8.07 8.81 3.39
CA LEU A 104 -9.01 9.85 2.99
C LEU A 104 -8.34 11.24 3.01
N TYR A 105 -7.60 11.55 4.08
CA TYR A 105 -6.86 12.81 4.21
C TYR A 105 -5.92 13.04 3.01
N TYR A 106 -5.09 12.05 2.65
CA TYR A 106 -4.15 12.22 1.52
C TYR A 106 -4.85 12.24 0.15
N ILE A 107 -6.02 11.62 0.00
CA ILE A 107 -6.85 11.76 -1.22
C ILE A 107 -7.36 13.19 -1.36
N ASP A 108 -7.91 13.76 -0.28
CA ASP A 108 -8.47 15.10 -0.32
C ASP A 108 -7.39 16.18 -0.37
N LEU A 109 -6.23 15.97 0.24
CA LEU A 109 -5.06 16.84 0.11
C LEU A 109 -4.63 16.95 -1.36
N ARG A 110 -4.59 15.84 -2.10
CA ARG A 110 -4.29 15.84 -3.55
C ARG A 110 -5.33 16.56 -4.39
N ARG A 111 -6.58 16.60 -3.92
CA ARG A 111 -7.68 17.35 -4.55
C ARG A 111 -7.72 18.82 -4.10
N GLY A 112 -6.81 19.26 -3.23
CA GLY A 112 -6.79 20.60 -2.65
C GLY A 112 -7.93 20.87 -1.66
N ARG A 113 -8.62 19.83 -1.16
CA ARG A 113 -9.83 19.93 -0.32
C ARG A 113 -9.58 19.74 1.18
N HIS A 114 -8.41 19.27 1.57
CA HIS A 114 -8.07 19.03 2.97
C HIS A 114 -6.75 19.71 3.32
N ARG A 115 -6.74 20.49 4.40
CA ARG A 115 -5.54 21.26 4.82
C ARG A 115 -5.12 21.00 6.27
N ILE A 116 -5.92 20.28 7.04
CA ILE A 116 -5.73 20.15 8.49
C ILE A 116 -5.85 18.71 8.99
N ILE A 117 -5.04 18.29 9.95
CA ILE A 117 -5.24 17.02 10.67
C ILE A 117 -6.15 17.27 11.87
N SER A 118 -7.35 16.68 11.90
CA SER A 118 -8.33 16.90 12.98
C SER A 118 -8.80 15.60 13.63
N CYS A 119 -9.21 15.62 14.90
CA CYS A 119 -9.68 14.43 15.60
C CYS A 119 -11.11 14.03 15.26
N SER A 120 -11.96 14.97 14.83
CA SER A 120 -13.39 14.73 14.57
C SER A 120 -13.95 15.62 13.45
N ARG A 121 -15.14 15.26 12.94
CA ARG A 121 -15.91 16.10 11.99
C ARG A 121 -16.22 17.48 12.56
N GLU A 122 -16.45 17.58 13.87
CA GLU A 122 -16.69 18.86 14.55
C GLU A 122 -15.46 19.76 14.51
N CYS A 123 -14.26 19.22 14.77
CA CYS A 123 -13.02 19.98 14.65
C CYS A 123 -12.79 20.44 13.21
N SER A 124 -13.02 19.57 12.22
CA SER A 124 -12.95 19.95 10.81
C SER A 124 -13.96 21.04 10.44
N GLY A 125 -15.19 20.98 10.97
CA GLY A 125 -16.24 21.97 10.74
C GLY A 125 -15.94 23.32 11.38
N ARG A 126 -15.39 23.32 12.61
CA ARG A 126 -14.91 24.54 13.28
C ARG A 126 -13.83 25.23 12.46
N TYR A 127 -12.83 24.48 12.00
CA TYR A 127 -11.78 25.00 11.12
C TYR A 127 -12.38 25.64 9.85
N GLY A 128 -13.24 24.92 9.13
CA GLY A 128 -13.87 25.44 7.90
C GLY A 128 -14.75 26.67 8.14
N ARG A 129 -15.46 26.74 9.28
CA ARG A 129 -16.24 27.93 9.67
C ARG A 129 -15.34 29.14 9.89
N GLN A 130 -14.20 28.97 10.55
CA GLN A 130 -13.27 30.07 10.79
C GLN A 130 -12.65 30.58 9.48
N GLU A 131 -12.30 29.68 8.54
CA GLU A 131 -11.85 30.07 7.20
C GLU A 131 -12.90 30.91 6.46
N GLN A 132 -14.18 30.51 6.50
CA GLN A 132 -15.28 31.26 5.88
C GLN A 132 -15.48 32.64 6.50
N LEU A 133 -15.23 32.78 7.79
CA LEU A 133 -15.33 34.05 8.52
C LEU A 133 -14.10 34.95 8.33
N GLY A 134 -13.06 34.50 7.61
CA GLY A 134 -11.82 35.24 7.40
C GLY A 134 -10.96 35.39 8.66
N ARG A 135 -11.16 34.51 9.66
CA ARG A 135 -10.41 34.49 10.93
C ARG A 135 -9.27 33.50 10.84
N ASP A 136 -8.27 33.64 11.70
CA ASP A 136 -7.24 32.61 11.86
C ASP A 136 -7.88 31.34 12.47
N PRO A 137 -8.01 30.24 11.70
CA PRO A 137 -8.70 29.04 12.16
C PRO A 137 -7.96 28.29 13.27
N LEU A 138 -6.65 28.50 13.40
CA LEU A 138 -5.82 27.79 14.37
C LEU A 138 -5.65 28.60 15.66
N ALA A 139 -5.72 29.93 15.59
CA ALA A 139 -5.66 30.80 16.77
C ALA A 139 -6.93 30.73 17.63
N GLU A 140 -8.13 30.71 17.02
CA GLU A 140 -9.39 30.70 17.77
C GLU A 140 -9.82 29.31 18.25
N CYS A 141 -9.28 28.24 17.65
CA CYS A 141 -9.72 26.88 17.98
C CYS A 141 -9.05 26.27 19.23
N GLY A 142 -8.02 26.94 19.77
CA GLY A 142 -7.32 26.55 21.01
C GLY A 142 -7.96 27.07 22.30
N LEU A 143 -9.01 27.91 22.23
CA LEU A 143 -9.49 28.67 23.39
C LEU A 143 -10.73 28.11 24.11
N ASN A 144 -11.31 27.01 23.64
CA ASN A 144 -12.47 26.40 24.32
C ASN A 144 -12.08 25.10 24.99
N GLY A 145 -11.41 25.22 26.15
CA GLY A 145 -11.12 24.08 27.00
C GLY A 145 -10.17 24.35 28.15
N GLU A 146 -10.42 25.39 28.97
CA GLU A 146 -10.04 25.40 30.38
C GLU A 146 -10.99 26.34 31.15
N THR A 147 -11.70 25.71 32.11
CA THR A 147 -12.79 26.16 33.02
C THR A 147 -14.12 26.58 32.41
#